data_AF-A0A0M5KEF8-F1
#
_entry.id   AF-A0A0M5KEF8-F1
#
_cell.length_a   1.000
_cell.length_b   1.000
_cell.length_c   1.000
_cell.angle_alpha   90.00
_cell.angle_beta   90.00
_cell.angle_gamma   90.00
#
_symmetry.space_group_name_H-M   'P 1'
#
loop_
_entity.id
_entity.type
_entity.pdbx_description
1 polymer ?
#
loop_
_entity_poly.entity_id
_entity_poly.type
_entity_poly.pdbx_seq_one_letter_code
_entity_poly.pdbx_strand_id
1 'polypeptide(L)' 'MKDKSALLLIILLILAIIPGVVYWLLHPQHKLITLILLLILAIIPGVLYLIWPKGGYAY' A
#
# COMPACT_ATOMS: atom_id res chain seq x y z
N MET A 1 0.39 20.64 7.46
CA MET A 1 -0.19 19.88 6.31
C MET A 1 0.76 18.80 5.82
N LYS A 2 2.04 19.10 5.62
CA LYS A 2 3.08 18.16 5.16
C LYS A 2 3.20 16.89 6.03
N ASP A 3 3.07 17.03 7.35
CA ASP A 3 3.24 15.92 8.31
C ASP A 3 2.08 14.92 8.27
N LYS A 4 0.85 15.40 8.04
CA LYS A 4 -0.34 14.55 7.92
C LYS A 4 -0.30 13.70 6.66
N SER A 5 0.15 14.26 5.54
CA SER A 5 0.32 13.53 4.28
C SER A 5 1.43 12.47 4.38
N ALA A 6 2.54 12.78 5.06
CA ALA A 6 3.62 11.82 5.30
C ALA A 6 3.15 10.65 6.17
N LEU A 7 2.42 10.92 7.26
CA LEU A 7 1.83 9.90 8.12
C LEU A 7 0.88 8.98 7.34
N LEU A 8 0.08 9.55 6.45
CA LEU A 8 -0.85 8.80 5.60
C LEU A 8 -0.11 7.89 4.62
N LEU A 9 0.94 8.38 3.98
CA LEU A 9 1.78 7.56 3.09
C LEU A 9 2.44 6.40 3.84
N ILE A 10 2.91 6.63 5.07
CA ILE A 10 3.47 5.58 5.94
C ILE A 10 2.41 4.53 6.29
N ILE A 11 1.19 4.96 6.66
CA ILE A 11 0.09 4.04 6.96
C ILE A 11 -0.29 3.21 5.73
N LEU A 12 -0.40 3.82 4.55
CA LEU A 12 -0.72 3.12 3.31
C LEU A 12 0.39 2.14 2.91
N LEU A 13 1.65 2.49 3.13
CA LEU A 13 2.79 1.60 2.90
C LEU A 13 2.74 0.36 3.83
N ILE A 14 2.48 0.57 5.12
CA ILE A 14 2.35 -0.51 6.10
C ILE A 14 1.18 -1.43 5.72
N LEU A 15 0.04 -0.86 5.34
CA LEU A 15 -1.15 -1.59 4.90
C LEU A 15 -0.89 -2.43 3.64
N ALA A 16 -0.01 -1.97 2.75
CA ALA A 16 0.36 -2.70 1.54
C ALA A 16 1.34 -3.86 1.81
N ILE A 17 2.29 -3.66 2.72
CA ILE A 17 3.37 -4.62 3.01
C ILE A 17 2.84 -5.81 3.83
N ILE A 18 2.05 -5.56 4.88
CA ILE A 18 1.59 -6.61 5.80
C ILE A 18 0.88 -7.77 5.08
N PRO A 19 -0.15 -7.56 4.23
CA PRO A 19 -0.84 -8.66 3.56
C PRO A 19 0.07 -9.45 2.64
N GLY A 20 1.00 -8.79 1.93
CA GLY A 20 1.95 -9.46 1.05
C GLY A 20 2.95 -10.33 1.82
N VAL A 21 3.47 -9.84 2.95
CA VAL A 21 4.37 -10.60 3.83
C VAL A 21 3.64 -11.76 4.50
N VAL A 22 2.41 -11.55 4.98
CA VAL A 22 1.57 -12.62 5.55
C VAL A 22 1.26 -13.69 4.51
N TYR A 23 0.90 -13.30 3.29
CA TYR A 23 0.63 -14.24 2.20
C TYR A 23 1.88 -15.07 1.85
N TRP A 24 3.06 -14.43 1.80
CA TRP A 24 4.32 -15.11 1.55
C TRP A 24 4.65 -16.17 2.60
N LEU A 25 4.47 -15.84 3.88
CA LEU A 25 4.70 -16.74 5.01
C LEU A 25 3.76 -17.95 4.98
N LEU A 26 2.49 -17.74 4.61
CA LEU A 26 1.50 -18.81 4.52
C LEU A 26 1.63 -19.64 3.24
N HIS A 27 2.15 -19.07 2.14
CA HIS A 27 2.25 -19.71 0.83
C HIS A 27 3.64 -19.54 0.21
N PRO A 28 4.69 -20.17 0.79
CA PRO A 28 6.08 -19.95 0.36
C PRO A 28 6.39 -20.41 -1.06
N GLN A 29 5.55 -21.30 -1.62
CA GLN A 29 5.68 -21.77 -3.01
C GLN A 29 5.10 -20.77 -4.04
N HIS A 30 4.31 -19.78 -3.60
CA HIS A 30 3.56 -18.88 -4.49
C HIS A 30 4.23 -17.51 -4.63
N LYS A 31 5.55 -17.50 -4.85
CA LYS A 31 6.37 -16.27 -4.90
C LYS A 31 5.90 -15.27 -5.97
N LEU A 32 5.49 -15.76 -7.15
CA LEU A 32 4.99 -14.93 -8.25
C LEU A 32 3.68 -14.23 -7.89
N ILE A 33 2.71 -14.96 -7.32
CA ILE A 33 1.43 -14.40 -6.88
C ILE A 33 1.64 -13.40 -5.74
N THR A 34 2.55 -13.71 -4.81
CA THR A 34 2.94 -12.80 -3.72
C THR A 34 3.48 -11.46 -4.25
N LEU A 35 4.37 -11.51 -5.25
CA LEU A 35 4.92 -10.32 -5.89
C LEU A 35 3.84 -9.50 -6.61
N ILE A 36 2.92 -10.17 -7.32
CA ILE A 36 1.79 -9.51 -7.99
C ILE A 36 0.86 -8.85 -6.97
N LEU A 37 0.54 -9.54 -5.87
CA LEU A 37 -0.26 -8.99 -4.77
C LEU A 37 0.41 -7.77 -4.14
N LEU A 38 1.70 -7.84 -3.82
CA LEU A 38 2.47 -6.72 -3.28
C LEU A 38 2.48 -5.53 -4.23
N LEU A 39 2.65 -5.77 -5.54
CA LEU A 39 2.65 -4.71 -6.54
C LEU A 39 1.28 -4.02 -6.63
N ILE A 40 0.20 -4.80 -6.68
CA ILE A 40 -1.17 -4.27 -6.72
C ILE A 40 -1.48 -3.49 -5.45
N LEU A 41 -1.16 -4.05 -4.28
CA LEU A 41 -1.37 -3.42 -2.97
C LEU A 41 -0.53 -2.17 -2.77
N ALA A 42 0.62 -2.02 -3.44
CA ALA A 42 1.42 -0.80 -3.40
C ALA A 42 0.91 0.28 -4.37
N ILE A 43 0.45 -0.11 -5.56
CA ILE A 43 -0.02 0.81 -6.60
C ILE A 43 -1.37 1.42 -6.22
N ILE A 44 -2.34 0.61 -5.77
CA ILE A 44 -3.72 1.09 -5.51
C ILE A 44 -3.73 2.27 -4.51
N PRO A 45 -3.04 2.22 -3.35
CA PRO A 45 -3.02 3.34 -2.41
C PRO A 45 -2.33 4.59 -2.96
N GLY A 46 -1.25 4.42 -3.73
CA GLY A 46 -0.56 5.53 -4.38
C GLY A 46 -1.45 6.20 -5.44
N VAL A 47 -2.16 5.40 -6.23
CA VAL A 47 -3.12 5.88 -7.22
C VAL A 47 -4.32 6.56 -6.55
N LEU A 48 -4.87 5.98 -5.49
CA LEU A 48 -5.95 6.59 -4.71
C LEU A 48 -5.51 7.93 -4.11
N TYR A 49 -4.28 8.02 -3.59
CA TYR A 49 -3.71 9.26 -3.07
C TYR A 49 -3.56 10.34 -4.15
N LEU A 50 -3.09 9.96 -5.36
CA LEU A 50 -2.89 10.87 -6.49
C LEU A 50 -4.20 11.37 -7.11
N ILE A 51 -5.21 10.50 -7.21
CA ILE A 51 -6.52 10.83 -7.80
C ILE A 51 -7.40 11.59 -6.80
N TRP A 52 -7.12 11.49 -5.49
CA TRP A 52 -7.91 12.19 -4.48
C TRP A 52 -7.86 13.72 -4.71
N PRO A 53 -9.02 14.41 -4.75
CA PRO A 53 -9.17 15.76 -5.31
C PRO A 53 -8.37 16.89 -4.63
N LYS A 54 -7.58 16.58 -3.59
CA LYS A 54 -6.69 17.53 -2.87
C LYS A 54 -5.34 16.94 -2.43
N GLY A 55 -4.78 15.96 -3.14
CA GLY A 55 -3.45 15.42 -2.81
C GLY A 55 -3.34 14.82 -1.42
N GLY A 56 -4.41 14.14 -0.98
CA GLY A 56 -4.56 13.57 0.36
C GLY A 56 -5.94 13.81 0.93
N TYR A 57 -6.35 12.92 1.85
CA TYR A 57 -7.57 13.05 2.66
C TYR A 57 -7.45 14.28 3.58
N ALA A 58 -7.69 15.46 3.00
CA ALA A 58 -7.74 16.72 3.71
C ALA A 58 -9.09 16.81 4.45
N TYR A 59 -9.11 16.33 5.68
CA TYR A 59 -9.98 16.82 6.74
C TYR A 59 -9.14 17.61 7.76
#